data_AF-A0A1Y2LTP6-F1
#
_entry.id   AF-A0A1Y2LTP6-F1
#
_cell.length_a   1.000
_cell.length_b   1.000
_cell.length_c   1.000
_cell.angle_alpha   90.00
_cell.angle_beta   90.00
_cell.angle_gamma   90.00
#
_symmetry.space_group_name_H-M   'P 1'
#
loop_
_entity.id
_entity.type
_entity.pdbx_description
1 polymer ?
#
loop_
_entity_poly.entity_id
_entity_poly.type
_entity_poly.pdbx_seq_one_letter_code
_entity_poly.pdbx_strand_id
1 'polypeptide(L)'
;MHLYREFVLGLALAAGVVASAFHIESPEVSTVDIDPAADPLHALAQLQQRAHESLQAAVNVTKRSLGACSLKFTTVRKDWERMTKTERKDYIRAVQCLQTMPSKSDPAWAPAAKSRYDDFVAVHVNQTMFIHGNGLFLTWHRYFVWTYEQALRDECSYKGYQPYWNWFSHTDDIYKSAVFDGSDTSMGGDGAFVFHNGSLAGARTIYIPSGKGGGCITSGPFKDLLANIGPISPGMQGISPVVADITQYNRRCLRRDLSSYIPQKWFTTANLLNVTVGQASHTHAGFWAEVQGRYPDGFLGLHTSGHYTMGGDATDLYSSVNDPAFWLHHAMLDHVYWIWQALHPKEANKVTGTLTLQNKPPTRNATIDEPLDMGVNGNTLKIRDMLDTLTGAPLCYIYA
;
A
#
# COMPACT_ATOMS: atom_id res chain seq x y z
N MET A 1 -55.52 -57.50 -57.95
CA MET A 1 -54.45 -58.17 -57.17
C MET A 1 -53.17 -57.39 -57.42
N HIS A 2 -52.73 -56.48 -56.53
CA HIS A 2 -51.90 -56.75 -55.32
C HIS A 2 -50.52 -57.32 -55.70
N LEU A 3 -49.34 -56.83 -55.28
CA LEU A 3 -48.86 -55.95 -54.19
C LEU A 3 -47.55 -55.23 -54.67
N TYR A 4 -47.24 -53.96 -54.35
CA TYR A 4 -46.61 -53.37 -53.15
C TYR A 4 -45.35 -54.08 -52.57
N ARG A 5 -44.16 -53.45 -52.66
CA ARG A 5 -43.51 -52.70 -51.55
C ARG A 5 -42.15 -52.10 -51.97
N GLU A 6 -41.98 -50.81 -51.71
CA GLU A 6 -40.78 -50.00 -51.98
C GLU A 6 -39.76 -50.02 -50.83
N PHE A 7 -38.49 -49.80 -51.19
CA PHE A 7 -37.34 -49.58 -50.31
C PHE A 7 -37.13 -48.06 -50.12
N VAL A 8 -36.91 -47.64 -48.88
CA VAL A 8 -36.61 -46.24 -48.51
C VAL A 8 -35.11 -45.96 -48.70
N LEU A 9 -34.76 -44.96 -49.51
CA LEU A 9 -33.45 -44.31 -49.52
C LEU A 9 -33.60 -42.91 -48.92
N GLY A 10 -32.98 -42.67 -47.76
CA GLY A 10 -32.90 -41.35 -47.15
C GLY A 10 -31.78 -40.50 -47.78
N LEU A 11 -32.12 -39.33 -48.28
CA LEU A 11 -31.16 -38.29 -48.68
C LEU A 11 -30.50 -37.68 -47.43
N ALA A 12 -29.17 -37.68 -47.40
CA ALA A 12 -28.39 -36.85 -46.48
C ALA A 12 -28.22 -35.44 -47.07
N LEU A 13 -28.80 -34.43 -46.43
CA LEU A 13 -28.53 -33.02 -46.68
C LEU A 13 -27.51 -32.53 -45.65
N ALA A 14 -26.29 -32.28 -46.09
CA ALA A 14 -25.26 -31.62 -45.30
C ALA A 14 -25.54 -30.11 -45.26
N ALA A 15 -26.05 -29.62 -44.12
CA ALA A 15 -26.07 -28.20 -43.82
C ALA A 15 -24.81 -27.84 -43.02
N GLY A 16 -23.86 -27.18 -43.67
CA GLY A 16 -22.68 -26.62 -43.01
C GLY A 16 -23.10 -25.49 -42.08
N VAL A 17 -22.91 -25.68 -40.78
CA VAL A 17 -22.99 -24.60 -39.79
C VAL A 17 -21.61 -23.95 -39.74
N VAL A 18 -21.48 -22.78 -40.35
CA VAL A 18 -20.35 -21.89 -40.12
C VAL A 18 -20.50 -21.36 -38.70
N ALA A 19 -19.78 -21.95 -37.75
CA ALA A 19 -19.63 -21.39 -36.42
C ALA A 19 -18.76 -20.13 -36.54
N SER A 20 -19.39 -18.97 -36.72
CA SER A 20 -18.72 -17.69 -36.51
C SER A 20 -18.36 -17.58 -35.03
N ALA A 21 -17.12 -17.91 -34.70
CA ALA A 21 -16.55 -17.58 -33.40
C ALA A 21 -16.55 -16.05 -33.29
N PHE A 22 -17.51 -15.49 -32.58
CA PHE A 22 -17.43 -14.11 -32.10
C PHE A 22 -16.25 -14.05 -31.14
N HIS A 23 -15.09 -13.61 -31.63
CA HIS A 23 -14.07 -13.03 -30.78
C HIS A 23 -14.68 -11.79 -30.16
N ILE A 24 -15.12 -11.91 -28.91
CA ILE A 24 -15.29 -10.74 -28.06
C ILE A 24 -13.87 -10.31 -27.74
N GLU A 25 -13.33 -9.39 -28.56
CA GLU A 25 -12.21 -8.57 -28.12
C GLU A 25 -12.63 -7.92 -26.81
N SER A 26 -11.96 -8.29 -25.73
CA SER A 26 -11.94 -7.45 -24.53
C SER A 26 -11.58 -6.05 -25.01
N PRO A 27 -12.33 -4.99 -24.63
CA PRO A 27 -11.99 -3.65 -25.06
C PRO A 27 -10.53 -3.42 -24.69
N GLU A 28 -9.68 -3.24 -25.69
CA GLU A 28 -8.33 -2.74 -25.46
C GLU A 28 -8.51 -1.47 -24.65
N VAL A 29 -7.94 -1.45 -23.45
CA VAL A 29 -7.90 -0.22 -22.64
C VAL A 29 -7.23 0.81 -23.55
N SER A 30 -8.00 1.79 -24.01
CA SER A 30 -7.49 2.87 -24.85
C SER A 30 -6.22 3.38 -24.19
N THR A 31 -5.10 3.39 -24.92
CA THR A 31 -3.80 3.82 -24.39
C THR A 31 -3.98 5.14 -23.67
N VAL A 32 -3.73 5.15 -22.36
CA VAL A 32 -3.82 6.35 -21.55
C VAL A 32 -2.61 7.21 -21.90
N ASP A 33 -2.81 8.13 -22.84
CA ASP A 33 -1.78 9.06 -23.30
C ASP A 33 -1.76 10.29 -22.36
N ILE A 34 -1.04 10.16 -21.26
CA ILE A 34 -0.76 11.26 -20.32
C ILE A 34 0.66 11.71 -20.56
N ASP A 35 0.85 13.00 -20.81
CA ASP A 35 2.18 13.60 -20.95
C ASP A 35 3.02 13.37 -19.68
N PRO A 36 4.20 12.73 -19.77
CA PRO A 36 5.11 12.56 -18.64
C PRO A 36 5.62 13.86 -18.02
N ALA A 37 5.47 15.00 -18.70
CA ALA A 37 5.75 16.34 -18.18
C ALA A 37 4.53 17.01 -17.52
N ALA A 38 3.35 16.40 -17.57
CA ALA A 38 2.16 16.91 -16.90
C ALA A 38 2.35 16.96 -15.39
N ASP A 39 1.57 17.81 -14.73
CA ASP A 39 1.48 17.84 -13.28
C ASP A 39 1.07 16.44 -12.73
N PRO A 40 1.80 15.90 -11.74
CA PRO A 40 1.56 14.53 -11.27
C PRO A 40 0.22 14.37 -10.53
N LEU A 41 -0.35 15.43 -9.95
CA LEU A 41 -1.68 15.37 -9.34
C LEU A 41 -2.75 15.21 -10.41
N HIS A 42 -2.60 15.93 -11.53
CA HIS A 42 -3.48 15.77 -12.69
C HIS A 42 -3.35 14.35 -13.29
N ALA A 43 -2.12 13.87 -13.49
CA ALA A 43 -1.90 12.51 -14.00
C ALA A 43 -2.54 11.44 -13.09
N LEU A 44 -2.35 11.53 -11.76
CA LEU A 44 -2.98 10.63 -10.80
C LEU A 44 -4.51 10.68 -10.87
N ALA A 45 -5.10 11.88 -10.96
CA ALA A 45 -6.55 12.04 -11.06
C ALA A 45 -7.13 11.39 -12.33
N GLN A 46 -6.44 11.54 -13.48
CA GLN A 46 -6.85 10.88 -14.72
C GLN A 46 -6.75 9.36 -14.61
N LEU A 47 -5.66 8.83 -14.04
CA LEU A 47 -5.49 7.40 -13.81
C LEU A 47 -6.55 6.82 -12.87
N GLN A 48 -6.87 7.53 -11.78
CA GLN A 48 -7.93 7.14 -10.85
C GLN A 48 -9.29 7.12 -11.55
N GLN A 49 -9.59 8.13 -12.37
CA GLN A 49 -10.83 8.16 -13.16
C GLN A 49 -10.93 6.97 -14.12
N ARG A 50 -9.83 6.63 -14.82
CA ARG A 50 -9.76 5.46 -15.72
C ARG A 50 -9.91 4.13 -14.97
N ALA A 51 -9.35 4.04 -13.77
CA ALA A 51 -9.53 2.87 -12.90
C ALA A 51 -11.01 2.69 -12.53
N HIS A 52 -11.70 3.76 -12.13
CA HIS A 52 -13.15 3.72 -11.88
C HIS A 52 -13.96 3.28 -13.09
N GLU A 53 -13.68 3.84 -14.27
CA GLU A 53 -14.34 3.48 -15.53
C GLU A 53 -14.12 2.00 -15.87
N SER A 54 -12.89 1.49 -15.69
CA SER A 54 -12.53 0.09 -15.93
C SER A 54 -13.27 -0.86 -14.98
N LEU A 55 -13.37 -0.50 -13.70
CA LEU A 55 -14.13 -1.28 -12.72
C LEU A 55 -15.64 -1.27 -13.03
N GLN A 56 -16.20 -0.13 -13.43
CA GLN A 56 -17.59 -0.02 -13.85
C GLN A 56 -17.89 -0.93 -15.06
N ALA A 57 -17.02 -0.91 -16.07
CA ALA A 57 -17.13 -1.77 -17.23
C ALA A 57 -17.05 -3.26 -16.85
N ALA A 58 -16.12 -3.65 -15.97
CA ALA A 58 -15.97 -5.01 -15.51
C ALA A 58 -17.23 -5.54 -14.78
N VAL A 59 -17.86 -4.72 -13.95
CA VAL A 59 -19.13 -5.04 -13.28
C VAL A 59 -20.25 -5.28 -14.30
N ASN A 60 -20.34 -4.44 -15.32
CA ASN A 60 -21.38 -4.55 -16.36
C ASN A 60 -21.25 -5.82 -17.21
N VAL A 61 -20.01 -6.24 -17.52
CA VAL A 61 -19.74 -7.42 -18.37
C VAL A 61 -19.97 -8.73 -17.61
N THR A 62 -19.54 -8.81 -16.36
CA THR A 62 -19.47 -10.09 -15.64
C THR A 62 -20.79 -10.53 -15.01
N LYS A 63 -21.85 -9.69 -15.04
CA LYS A 63 -23.05 -9.83 -14.18
C LYS A 63 -22.65 -10.23 -12.75
N ARG A 64 -21.49 -9.75 -12.27
CA ARG A 64 -20.95 -10.06 -10.94
C ARG A 64 -22.08 -9.83 -9.95
N SER A 65 -22.50 -10.89 -9.27
CA SER A 65 -23.62 -10.81 -8.35
C SER A 65 -23.38 -9.66 -7.40
N LEU A 66 -24.42 -8.83 -7.22
CA LEU A 66 -24.50 -7.79 -6.18
C LEU A 66 -24.34 -8.46 -4.81
N GLY A 67 -23.11 -8.80 -4.42
CA GLY A 67 -22.78 -9.12 -3.04
C GLY A 67 -22.97 -7.88 -2.16
N ALA A 68 -22.74 -8.02 -0.86
CA ALA A 68 -22.75 -6.89 0.07
C ALA A 68 -21.77 -5.76 -0.35
N CYS A 69 -20.71 -6.11 -1.07
CA CYS A 69 -19.79 -5.16 -1.68
C CYS A 69 -20.05 -4.91 -3.17
N SER A 70 -20.15 -3.65 -3.56
CA SER A 70 -20.23 -3.20 -4.97
C SER A 70 -19.77 -1.76 -5.10
N LEU A 71 -19.54 -1.27 -6.33
CA LEU A 71 -19.20 0.14 -6.55
C LEU A 71 -20.22 1.14 -5.97
N LYS A 72 -21.48 0.72 -5.77
CA LYS A 72 -22.52 1.53 -5.13
C LYS A 72 -22.50 1.43 -3.60
N PHE A 73 -22.05 0.29 -3.07
CA PHE A 73 -22.08 -0.07 -1.66
C PHE A 73 -20.67 -0.42 -1.18
N THR A 74 -19.72 0.47 -1.46
CA THR A 74 -18.31 0.35 -1.09
C THR A 74 -17.90 1.59 -0.31
N THR A 75 -16.87 1.44 0.52
CA THR A 75 -16.33 2.56 1.28
C THR A 75 -15.31 3.32 0.44
N VAL A 76 -15.05 4.59 0.78
CA VAL A 76 -14.14 5.44 0.01
C VAL A 76 -13.01 5.90 0.91
N ARG A 77 -11.79 5.51 0.55
CA ARG A 77 -10.55 6.04 1.14
C ARG A 77 -10.19 7.33 0.43
N LYS A 78 -10.00 8.40 1.21
CA LYS A 78 -9.83 9.77 0.69
C LYS A 78 -8.41 10.26 0.88
N ASP A 79 -8.01 11.16 0.00
CA ASP A 79 -6.81 11.98 0.20
C ASP A 79 -6.92 12.77 1.51
N TRP A 80 -5.89 12.71 2.36
CA TRP A 80 -5.82 13.49 3.59
C TRP A 80 -6.04 14.98 3.33
N GLU A 81 -5.52 15.50 2.22
CA GLU A 81 -5.63 16.93 1.88
C GLU A 81 -7.07 17.33 1.54
N ARG A 82 -7.89 16.38 1.08
CA ARG A 82 -9.31 16.59 0.76
C ARG A 82 -10.25 16.36 1.94
N MET A 83 -9.76 15.83 3.06
CA MET A 83 -10.54 15.70 4.28
C MET A 83 -10.73 17.06 4.96
N THR A 84 -11.90 17.25 5.56
CA THR A 84 -12.16 18.39 6.44
C THR A 84 -11.30 18.30 7.71
N LYS A 85 -11.04 19.45 8.35
CA LYS A 85 -10.33 19.48 9.64
C LYS A 85 -10.99 18.59 10.70
N THR A 86 -12.32 18.50 10.71
CA THR A 86 -13.06 17.64 11.65
C THR A 86 -12.81 16.16 11.37
N GLU A 87 -12.86 15.72 10.11
CA GLU A 87 -12.53 14.34 9.73
C GLU A 87 -11.08 13.98 10.11
N ARG A 88 -10.13 14.89 9.87
CA ARG A 88 -8.72 14.70 10.27
C ARG A 88 -8.57 14.55 11.78
N LYS A 89 -9.22 15.40 12.57
CA LYS A 89 -9.21 15.33 14.03
C LYS A 89 -9.82 14.03 14.55
N ASP A 90 -10.90 13.54 13.94
CA ASP A 90 -11.50 12.27 14.34
C ASP A 90 -10.57 11.08 14.07
N TYR A 91 -9.88 11.07 12.92
CA TYR A 91 -8.84 10.08 12.64
C TYR A 91 -7.69 10.16 13.66
N ILE A 92 -7.13 11.36 13.89
CA ILE A 92 -6.04 11.59 14.86
C ILE A 92 -6.42 11.09 16.26
N ARG A 93 -7.63 11.42 16.73
CA ARG A 93 -8.17 10.95 18.01
C ARG A 93 -8.20 9.43 18.08
N ALA A 94 -8.62 8.75 17.01
CA ALA A 94 -8.65 7.30 16.97
C ALA A 94 -7.25 6.68 17.00
N VAL A 95 -6.27 7.28 16.31
CA VAL A 95 -4.86 6.84 16.38
C VAL A 95 -4.32 6.98 17.80
N GLN A 96 -4.53 8.14 18.44
CA GLN A 96 -4.11 8.37 19.83
C GLN A 96 -4.81 7.42 20.82
N CYS A 97 -6.06 7.03 20.54
CA CYS A 97 -6.74 5.99 21.30
C CYS A 97 -5.98 4.65 21.23
N LEU A 98 -5.58 4.17 20.05
CA LEU A 98 -4.77 2.94 19.94
C LEU A 98 -3.40 3.06 20.63
N GLN A 99 -2.82 4.25 20.69
CA GLN A 99 -1.55 4.51 21.39
C GLN A 99 -1.68 4.46 22.92
N THR A 100 -2.90 4.57 23.46
CA THR A 100 -3.16 4.58 24.91
C THR A 100 -3.81 3.30 25.42
N MET A 101 -4.57 2.60 24.57
CA MET A 101 -5.15 1.30 24.91
C MET A 101 -4.05 0.26 25.18
N PRO A 102 -4.25 -0.66 26.15
CA PRO A 102 -3.26 -1.70 26.45
C PRO A 102 -3.07 -2.67 25.28
N SER A 103 -1.83 -3.11 25.07
CA SER A 103 -1.50 -4.18 24.12
C SER A 103 -2.33 -5.45 24.38
N LYS A 104 -2.72 -6.16 23.30
CA LYS A 104 -3.32 -7.51 23.36
C LYS A 104 -2.32 -8.61 23.05
N SER A 105 -1.09 -8.28 22.64
CA SER A 105 -0.06 -9.28 22.39
C SER A 105 0.22 -10.07 23.66
N ASP A 106 0.52 -11.36 23.50
CA ASP A 106 1.05 -12.17 24.60
C ASP A 106 2.35 -11.51 25.12
N PRO A 107 2.44 -11.13 26.41
CA PRO A 107 3.64 -10.53 26.97
C PRO A 107 4.88 -11.44 26.88
N ALA A 108 4.72 -12.75 26.73
CA ALA A 108 5.83 -13.67 26.48
C ALA A 108 6.36 -13.56 25.04
N TRP A 109 5.51 -13.18 24.07
CA TRP A 109 5.87 -13.03 22.68
C TRP A 109 6.40 -11.61 22.37
N ALA A 110 5.71 -10.56 22.81
CA ALA A 110 6.10 -9.17 22.58
C ALA A 110 6.13 -8.36 23.87
N PRO A 111 7.08 -8.63 24.80
CA PRO A 111 7.15 -7.91 26.08
C PRO A 111 7.40 -6.41 25.93
N ALA A 112 7.96 -5.95 24.81
CA ALA A 112 8.15 -4.52 24.54
C ALA A 112 6.86 -3.80 24.11
N ALA A 113 5.83 -4.52 23.65
CA ALA A 113 4.55 -3.93 23.28
C ALA A 113 3.78 -3.47 24.53
N LYS A 114 3.43 -2.18 24.60
CA LYS A 114 2.72 -1.58 25.74
C LYS A 114 1.32 -1.09 25.36
N SER A 115 1.12 -0.75 24.08
CA SER A 115 -0.14 -0.24 23.55
C SER A 115 -0.73 -1.12 22.46
N ARG A 116 -2.01 -0.92 22.13
CA ARG A 116 -2.63 -1.53 20.93
C ARG A 116 -1.90 -1.13 19.66
N TYR A 117 -1.38 0.09 19.60
CA TYR A 117 -0.56 0.52 18.48
C TYR A 117 0.74 -0.30 18.38
N ASP A 118 1.37 -0.62 19.51
CA ASP A 118 2.57 -1.46 19.54
C ASP A 118 2.30 -2.90 19.04
N ASP A 119 1.06 -3.41 19.11
CA ASP A 119 0.72 -4.71 18.54
C ASP A 119 0.90 -4.74 17.02
N PHE A 120 0.61 -3.63 16.34
CA PHE A 120 0.89 -3.47 14.91
C PHE A 120 2.39 -3.35 14.65
N VAL A 121 3.10 -2.57 15.47
CA VAL A 121 4.56 -2.43 15.36
C VAL A 121 5.26 -3.79 15.57
N ALA A 122 4.84 -4.56 16.57
CA ALA A 122 5.42 -5.87 16.88
C ALA A 122 5.23 -6.87 15.73
N VAL A 123 4.01 -6.96 15.17
CA VAL A 123 3.72 -7.84 14.02
C VAL A 123 4.58 -7.48 12.81
N HIS A 124 4.69 -6.20 12.48
CA HIS A 124 5.50 -5.74 11.35
C HIS A 124 6.99 -6.01 11.58
N VAL A 125 7.53 -5.69 12.76
CA VAL A 125 8.94 -5.97 13.12
C VAL A 125 9.23 -7.47 13.01
N ASN A 126 8.38 -8.31 13.59
CA ASN A 126 8.57 -9.75 13.61
C ASN A 126 8.54 -10.38 12.21
N GLN A 127 7.72 -9.83 11.30
CA GLN A 127 7.53 -10.39 9.97
C GLN A 127 8.34 -9.67 8.88
N THR A 128 9.12 -8.63 9.19
CA THR A 128 9.79 -7.75 8.21
C THR A 128 10.57 -8.50 7.12
N MET A 129 11.26 -9.60 7.49
CA MET A 129 12.04 -10.43 6.56
C MET A 129 11.19 -11.28 5.60
N PHE A 130 9.88 -11.31 5.80
CA PHE A 130 8.90 -12.13 5.09
C PHE A 130 7.73 -11.31 4.52
N ILE A 131 7.83 -9.98 4.51
CA ILE A 131 6.78 -9.08 3.98
C ILE A 131 7.32 -7.95 3.09
N HIS A 132 8.63 -7.89 2.85
CA HIS A 132 9.28 -6.88 2.01
C HIS A 132 10.16 -7.54 0.95
N GLY A 133 10.27 -6.95 -0.23
CA GLY A 133 11.12 -7.46 -1.30
C GLY A 133 10.78 -8.90 -1.70
N ASN A 134 9.53 -9.31 -1.50
CA ASN A 134 9.05 -10.67 -1.67
C ASN A 134 7.60 -10.71 -2.20
N GLY A 135 7.02 -11.91 -2.33
CA GLY A 135 5.69 -12.09 -2.93
C GLY A 135 4.50 -11.70 -2.06
N LEU A 136 4.69 -11.49 -0.75
CA LEU A 136 3.61 -11.09 0.16
C LEU A 136 3.43 -9.58 0.22
N PHE A 137 4.45 -8.81 -0.20
CA PHE A 137 4.56 -7.37 0.05
C PHE A 137 3.27 -6.56 -0.17
N LEU A 138 2.69 -6.58 -1.36
CA LEU A 138 1.54 -5.72 -1.69
C LEU A 138 0.28 -6.11 -0.90
N THR A 139 -0.04 -7.39 -0.87
CA THR A 139 -1.28 -7.89 -0.25
C THR A 139 -1.20 -7.97 1.27
N TRP A 140 -0.02 -8.25 1.83
CA TRP A 140 0.21 -8.18 3.27
C TRP A 140 0.01 -6.75 3.77
N HIS A 141 0.60 -5.74 3.11
CA HIS A 141 0.44 -4.34 3.52
C HIS A 141 -1.00 -3.83 3.31
N ARG A 142 -1.68 -4.23 2.22
CA ARG A 142 -3.11 -3.99 2.05
C ARG A 142 -3.92 -4.50 3.24
N TYR A 143 -3.68 -5.76 3.65
CA TYR A 143 -4.41 -6.35 4.77
C TYR A 143 -4.03 -5.72 6.12
N PHE A 144 -2.77 -5.36 6.29
CA PHE A 144 -2.26 -4.68 7.48
C PHE A 144 -2.91 -3.31 7.67
N VAL A 145 -3.03 -2.52 6.59
CA VAL A 145 -3.74 -1.24 6.62
C VAL A 145 -5.24 -1.44 6.89
N TRP A 146 -5.85 -2.48 6.31
CA TRP A 146 -7.27 -2.78 6.55
C TRP A 146 -7.55 -3.20 7.99
N THR A 147 -6.71 -4.05 8.60
CA THR A 147 -6.86 -4.46 10.01
C THR A 147 -6.63 -3.29 10.97
N TYR A 148 -5.70 -2.39 10.67
CA TYR A 148 -5.53 -1.13 11.40
C TYR A 148 -6.76 -0.23 11.31
N GLU A 149 -7.34 -0.09 10.11
CA GLU A 149 -8.60 0.63 9.92
C GLU A 149 -9.73 0.02 10.77
N GLN A 150 -9.84 -1.31 10.83
CA GLN A 150 -10.87 -1.95 11.67
C GLN A 150 -10.60 -1.70 13.16
N ALA A 151 -9.35 -1.77 13.64
CA ALA A 151 -9.03 -1.45 15.02
C ALA A 151 -9.40 0.00 15.38
N LEU A 152 -9.15 0.96 14.50
CA LEU A 152 -9.59 2.35 14.71
C LEU A 152 -11.12 2.46 14.84
N ARG A 153 -11.86 1.73 13.99
CA ARG A 153 -13.33 1.80 13.92
C ARG A 153 -14.00 1.07 15.08
N ASP A 154 -13.56 -0.15 15.35
CA ASP A 154 -14.20 -1.07 16.28
C ASP A 154 -13.75 -0.83 17.73
N GLU A 155 -12.48 -0.46 17.94
CA GLU A 155 -11.91 -0.26 19.28
C GLU A 155 -11.89 1.22 19.68
N CYS A 156 -11.73 2.12 18.71
CA CYS A 156 -11.58 3.56 18.94
C CYS A 156 -12.72 4.40 18.35
N SER A 157 -13.84 3.77 17.98
CA SER A 157 -15.08 4.43 17.52
C SER A 157 -14.91 5.37 16.32
N TYR A 158 -13.84 5.22 15.53
CA TYR A 158 -13.64 6.00 14.31
C TYR A 158 -14.77 5.71 13.32
N LYS A 159 -15.35 6.75 12.72
CA LYS A 159 -16.45 6.60 11.75
C LYS A 159 -16.01 6.71 10.30
N GLY A 160 -14.86 7.32 10.06
CA GLY A 160 -14.23 7.39 8.74
C GLY A 160 -13.49 6.11 8.35
N TYR A 161 -12.88 6.14 7.18
CA TYR A 161 -12.05 5.05 6.64
C TYR A 161 -10.59 5.51 6.56
N GLN A 162 -9.68 4.59 6.24
CA GLN A 162 -8.26 4.92 6.19
C GLN A 162 -7.98 5.99 5.13
N PRO A 163 -7.41 7.15 5.50
CA PRO A 163 -6.96 8.14 4.54
C PRO A 163 -5.58 7.79 3.97
N TYR A 164 -5.26 8.39 2.82
CA TYR A 164 -3.95 8.25 2.20
C TYR A 164 -3.21 9.60 2.08
N TRP A 165 -1.89 9.53 2.06
CA TRP A 165 -1.02 10.68 1.80
C TRP A 165 -0.66 10.69 0.31
N ASN A 166 -1.20 11.66 -0.43
CA ASN A 166 -0.84 11.84 -1.83
C ASN A 166 0.59 12.39 -1.96
N TRP A 167 1.53 11.50 -2.27
CA TRP A 167 2.96 11.79 -2.41
C TRP A 167 3.30 12.87 -3.43
N PHE A 168 2.43 13.06 -4.42
CA PHE A 168 2.63 13.99 -5.52
C PHE A 168 2.22 15.42 -5.16
N SER A 169 1.58 15.62 -4.00
CA SER A 169 1.30 16.96 -3.48
C SER A 169 2.52 17.52 -2.75
N HIS A 170 2.78 18.82 -2.93
CA HIS A 170 3.84 19.54 -2.22
C HIS A 170 5.24 18.90 -2.33
N THR A 171 5.58 18.35 -3.52
CA THR A 171 6.89 17.71 -3.73
C THR A 171 8.05 18.70 -3.58
N ASP A 172 7.83 19.97 -3.96
CA ASP A 172 8.79 21.07 -3.80
C ASP A 172 9.02 21.45 -2.33
N ASP A 173 7.98 21.39 -1.51
CA ASP A 173 7.99 21.84 -0.12
C ASP A 173 7.11 20.96 0.78
N ILE A 174 7.67 19.83 1.25
CA ILE A 174 6.95 18.84 2.05
C ILE A 174 6.36 19.43 3.35
N TYR A 175 6.92 20.54 3.84
CA TYR A 175 6.45 21.26 5.03
C TYR A 175 5.07 21.92 4.84
N LYS A 176 4.62 22.09 3.60
CA LYS A 176 3.27 22.57 3.28
C LYS A 176 2.24 21.45 3.21
N SER A 177 2.67 20.19 3.15
CA SER A 177 1.73 19.08 3.13
C SER A 177 0.91 19.07 4.41
N ALA A 178 -0.41 18.95 4.27
CA ALA A 178 -1.31 18.84 5.42
C ALA A 178 -1.05 17.59 6.29
N VAL A 179 -0.27 16.63 5.80
CA VAL A 179 0.20 15.48 6.59
C VAL A 179 1.32 15.89 7.56
N PHE A 180 2.17 16.85 7.19
CA PHE A 180 3.42 17.17 7.86
C PHE A 180 3.59 18.65 8.27
N ASP A 181 2.57 19.49 8.10
CA ASP A 181 2.60 20.92 8.40
C ASP A 181 2.74 21.26 9.91
N GLY A 182 2.69 20.25 10.79
CA GLY A 182 2.80 20.41 12.24
C GLY A 182 1.58 21.06 12.90
N SER A 183 0.49 21.29 12.15
CA SER A 183 -0.78 21.78 12.67
C SER A 183 -1.45 20.76 13.59
N ASP A 184 -2.51 21.19 14.28
CA ASP A 184 -3.39 20.33 15.07
C ASP A 184 -4.21 19.33 14.24
N THR A 185 -4.05 19.35 12.91
CA THR A 185 -4.68 18.43 11.96
C THR A 185 -3.67 17.68 11.08
N SER A 186 -2.43 17.54 11.55
CA SER A 186 -1.36 16.80 10.87
C SER A 186 -1.02 15.47 11.57
N MET A 187 -0.16 14.68 10.95
CA MET A 187 0.53 13.55 11.60
C MET A 187 1.76 14.00 12.39
N GLY A 188 1.80 15.26 12.84
CA GLY A 188 2.97 15.90 13.43
C GLY A 188 3.83 16.62 12.39
N GLY A 189 4.71 17.50 12.86
CA GLY A 189 5.65 18.22 12.01
C GLY A 189 6.98 17.48 11.81
N ASP A 190 8.02 18.26 11.52
CA ASP A 190 9.40 17.80 11.48
C ASP A 190 9.99 17.59 12.88
N GLY A 191 11.13 16.91 12.91
CA GLY A 191 11.96 16.75 14.08
C GLY A 191 12.70 18.04 14.46
N ALA A 192 13.14 18.11 15.72
CA ALA A 192 14.11 19.12 16.13
C ALA A 192 15.38 18.96 15.29
N PHE A 193 16.02 20.08 14.92
CA PHE A 193 17.23 20.01 14.12
C PHE A 193 18.34 19.24 14.84
N VAL A 194 18.93 18.27 14.16
CA VAL A 194 20.14 17.56 14.57
C VAL A 194 21.10 17.58 13.39
N PHE A 195 22.35 17.98 13.62
CA PHE A 195 23.35 17.92 12.55
C PHE A 195 23.71 16.45 12.25
N HIS A 196 23.51 16.03 11.00
CA HIS A 196 23.97 14.73 10.48
C HIS A 196 24.24 14.79 8.97
N ASN A 197 24.96 13.80 8.46
CA ASN A 197 25.31 13.64 7.05
C ASN A 197 24.34 12.66 6.37
N GLY A 198 23.05 12.98 6.39
CA GLY A 198 22.02 12.28 5.63
C GLY A 198 21.67 10.86 6.12
N SER A 199 21.14 10.07 5.19
CA SER A 199 20.67 8.70 5.39
C SER A 199 21.14 7.77 4.27
N LEU A 200 21.22 6.47 4.56
CA LEU A 200 21.50 5.42 3.56
C LEU A 200 20.27 4.54 3.35
N ALA A 201 19.69 4.65 2.15
CA ALA A 201 18.51 3.95 1.70
C ALA A 201 18.85 2.75 0.79
N GLY A 202 17.84 1.95 0.45
CA GLY A 202 17.94 0.92 -0.58
C GLY A 202 19.02 -0.13 -0.31
N ALA A 203 18.93 -0.86 0.81
CA ALA A 203 20.00 -1.75 1.25
C ALA A 203 21.36 -1.05 1.46
N ARG A 204 21.32 0.21 1.90
CA ARG A 204 22.45 1.09 2.19
C ARG A 204 23.29 1.47 0.96
N THR A 205 22.74 1.40 -0.25
CA THR A 205 23.46 1.77 -1.49
C THR A 205 23.12 3.16 -2.01
N ILE A 206 22.05 3.79 -1.51
CA ILE A 206 21.56 5.07 -2.02
C ILE A 206 21.67 6.13 -0.93
N TYR A 207 22.51 7.13 -1.15
CA TYR A 207 22.67 8.27 -0.25
C TYR A 207 21.54 9.29 -0.41
N ILE A 208 20.95 9.69 0.72
CA ILE A 208 19.92 10.71 0.83
C ILE A 208 20.47 11.87 1.68
N PRO A 209 20.46 13.12 1.19
CA PRO A 209 20.90 14.28 1.97
C PRO A 209 19.99 14.50 3.18
N SER A 210 20.54 15.10 4.24
CA SER A 210 19.77 15.48 5.43
C SER A 210 18.69 16.51 5.10
N GLY A 211 17.56 16.38 5.78
CA GLY A 211 16.51 17.37 5.84
C GLY A 211 16.84 18.50 6.81
N LYS A 212 15.80 19.13 7.36
CA LYS A 212 15.93 20.21 8.36
C LYS A 212 15.65 19.72 9.79
N GLY A 213 15.42 18.43 9.98
CA GLY A 213 15.07 17.82 11.26
C GLY A 213 16.20 16.94 11.80
N GLY A 214 15.87 15.70 12.12
CA GLY A 214 16.76 14.65 12.64
C GLY A 214 16.45 14.22 14.08
N GLY A 215 15.82 15.10 14.86
CA GLY A 215 15.45 14.89 16.26
C GLY A 215 13.97 14.56 16.47
N CYS A 216 13.51 14.64 17.72
CA CYS A 216 12.13 14.36 18.10
C CYS A 216 11.15 15.29 17.39
N ILE A 217 9.97 14.80 16.98
CA ILE A 217 8.89 15.62 16.42
C ILE A 217 8.55 16.77 17.38
N THR A 218 8.46 18.00 16.86
CA THR A 218 8.35 19.21 17.69
C THR A 218 6.93 19.78 17.79
N SER A 219 6.04 19.39 16.89
CA SER A 219 4.71 20.00 16.75
C SER A 219 3.64 19.01 16.30
N GLY A 220 2.38 19.43 16.39
CA GLY A 220 1.20 18.65 16.06
C GLY A 220 0.81 17.61 17.13
N PRO A 221 -0.23 16.80 16.86
CA PRO A 221 -0.85 15.91 17.84
C PRO A 221 0.04 14.75 18.33
N PHE A 222 1.13 14.47 17.62
CA PHE A 222 2.02 13.34 17.89
C PHE A 222 3.42 13.76 18.37
N LYS A 223 3.61 15.02 18.78
CA LYS A 223 4.91 15.50 19.31
C LYS A 223 5.38 14.74 20.57
N ASP A 224 4.42 14.28 21.38
CA ASP A 224 4.68 13.54 22.62
C ASP A 224 4.54 12.01 22.40
N LEU A 225 4.45 11.56 21.14
CA LEU A 225 4.40 10.15 20.79
C LEU A 225 5.72 9.47 21.16
N LEU A 226 5.60 8.32 21.81
CA LEU A 226 6.75 7.51 22.23
C LEU A 226 6.71 6.16 21.53
N ALA A 227 7.79 5.83 20.83
CA ALA A 227 8.04 4.50 20.30
C ALA A 227 8.57 3.61 21.42
N ASN A 228 8.05 2.38 21.53
CA ASN A 228 8.47 1.39 22.51
C ASN A 228 9.34 0.26 21.91
N ILE A 229 9.20 0.03 20.61
CA ILE A 229 9.89 -1.03 19.85
C ILE A 229 10.81 -0.37 18.81
N GLY A 230 11.95 -1.01 18.51
CA GLY A 230 12.96 -0.50 17.59
C GLY A 230 13.89 0.54 18.22
N PRO A 231 14.79 1.17 17.45
CA PRO A 231 15.10 0.85 16.07
C PRO A 231 16.02 -0.40 15.99
N ILE A 232 15.86 -1.18 14.92
CA ILE A 232 16.59 -2.43 14.60
C ILE A 232 17.53 -2.23 13.42
N SER A 233 17.10 -1.54 12.36
CA SER A 233 17.94 -1.27 11.18
C SER A 233 17.68 0.12 10.61
N PRO A 234 18.01 1.18 11.37
CA PRO A 234 17.82 2.56 10.94
C PRO A 234 18.73 2.92 9.76
N GLY A 235 18.21 3.75 8.86
CA GLY A 235 18.91 4.28 7.70
C GLY A 235 19.55 5.66 7.93
N MET A 236 18.99 6.48 8.82
CA MET A 236 19.50 7.82 9.12
C MET A 236 20.77 7.79 9.97
N GLN A 237 21.78 8.56 9.58
CA GLN A 237 22.99 8.71 10.40
C GLN A 237 22.64 9.36 11.74
N GLY A 238 23.26 8.89 12.82
CA GLY A 238 23.00 9.35 14.19
C GLY A 238 21.89 8.56 14.89
N ILE A 239 21.18 7.67 14.19
CA ILE A 239 20.32 6.66 14.80
C ILE A 239 21.05 5.31 14.79
N SER A 240 21.40 4.80 15.96
CA SER A 240 21.98 3.47 16.11
C SER A 240 20.89 2.40 16.24
N PRO A 241 21.11 1.17 15.75
CA PRO A 241 20.35 0.00 16.20
C PRO A 241 20.46 -0.12 17.72
N VAL A 242 19.33 -0.01 18.43
CA VAL A 242 19.32 -0.11 19.91
C VAL A 242 18.75 -1.44 20.36
N VAL A 243 17.89 -2.06 19.57
CA VAL A 243 17.25 -3.33 19.91
C VAL A 243 17.37 -4.36 18.80
N ALA A 244 17.37 -5.64 19.18
CA ALA A 244 17.46 -6.75 18.24
C ALA A 244 16.10 -7.18 17.68
N ASP A 245 15.04 -7.12 18.50
CA ASP A 245 13.71 -7.65 18.17
C ASP A 245 12.61 -7.02 19.04
N ILE A 246 11.40 -7.60 18.98
CA ILE A 246 10.20 -7.17 19.72
C ILE A 246 10.25 -7.44 21.24
N THR A 247 11.31 -8.06 21.76
CA THR A 247 11.41 -8.39 23.19
C THR A 247 12.04 -7.28 24.02
N GLN A 248 12.80 -6.39 23.36
CA GLN A 248 13.59 -5.37 24.04
C GLN A 248 12.84 -4.03 24.06
N TYR A 249 12.47 -3.60 25.26
CA TYR A 249 11.76 -2.35 25.46
C TYR A 249 12.70 -1.14 25.32
N ASN A 250 12.37 -0.23 24.41
CA ASN A 250 13.14 0.99 24.17
C ASN A 250 12.22 2.20 23.97
N ARG A 251 11.81 2.81 25.08
CA ARG A 251 10.95 4.00 25.09
C ARG A 251 11.73 5.25 24.68
N ARG A 252 11.30 5.89 23.60
CA ARG A 252 11.92 7.12 23.08
C ARG A 252 10.91 7.97 22.32
N CYS A 253 11.20 9.25 22.12
CA CYS A 253 10.43 10.08 21.19
C CYS A 253 10.55 9.54 19.76
N LEU A 254 9.51 9.76 18.95
CA LEU A 254 9.59 9.55 17.51
C LEU A 254 10.37 10.70 16.84
N ARG A 255 11.32 10.37 15.97
CA ARG A 255 12.12 11.34 15.23
C ARG A 255 11.75 11.39 13.75
N ARG A 256 11.84 12.58 13.17
CA ARG A 256 11.69 12.83 11.72
C ARG A 256 12.80 13.72 11.19
N ASP A 257 13.10 13.55 9.91
CA ASP A 257 14.01 14.40 9.15
C ASP A 257 13.38 14.64 7.78
N LEU A 258 12.36 15.51 7.74
CA LEU A 258 11.59 15.74 6.52
C LEU A 258 12.47 16.29 5.40
N SER A 259 12.33 15.73 4.20
CA SER A 259 13.16 16.11 3.06
C SER A 259 12.37 16.18 1.76
N SER A 260 12.31 17.37 1.15
CA SER A 260 11.77 17.56 -0.20
C SER A 260 12.66 16.97 -1.31
N TYR A 261 13.90 16.57 -1.00
CA TYR A 261 14.78 15.95 -1.99
C TYR A 261 14.18 14.64 -2.55
N ILE A 262 13.59 13.82 -1.69
CA ILE A 262 13.03 12.53 -2.09
C ILE A 262 11.79 12.71 -2.99
N PRO A 263 10.77 13.50 -2.60
CA PRO A 263 9.62 13.75 -3.46
C PRO A 263 9.98 14.30 -4.84
N GLN A 264 10.84 15.32 -4.91
CA GLN A 264 11.24 15.93 -6.20
C GLN A 264 11.92 14.91 -7.13
N LYS A 265 12.66 13.96 -6.56
CA LYS A 265 13.44 13.00 -7.34
C LYS A 265 12.62 11.80 -7.81
N TRP A 266 11.68 11.32 -7.00
CA TRP A 266 11.01 10.03 -7.27
C TRP A 266 9.48 10.09 -7.35
N PHE A 267 8.82 11.11 -6.79
CA PHE A 267 7.38 11.31 -6.96
C PHE A 267 7.11 12.18 -8.19
N THR A 268 7.54 11.67 -9.35
CA THR A 268 7.39 12.32 -10.64
C THR A 268 6.29 11.66 -11.46
N THR A 269 5.69 12.42 -12.38
CA THR A 269 4.70 11.90 -13.34
C THR A 269 5.26 10.74 -14.15
N ALA A 270 6.51 10.83 -14.61
CA ALA A 270 7.16 9.74 -15.34
C ALA A 270 7.20 8.43 -14.54
N ASN A 271 7.54 8.47 -13.25
CA ASN A 271 7.57 7.27 -12.41
C ASN A 271 6.16 6.75 -12.12
N LEU A 272 5.18 7.63 -11.89
CA LEU A 272 3.78 7.25 -11.73
C LEU A 272 3.27 6.54 -13.00
N LEU A 273 3.48 7.12 -14.17
CA LEU A 273 3.05 6.56 -15.44
C LEU A 273 3.77 5.24 -15.72
N ASN A 274 5.07 5.13 -15.45
CA ASN A 274 5.82 3.89 -15.68
C ASN A 274 5.17 2.70 -14.97
N VAL A 275 4.74 2.88 -13.71
CA VAL A 275 4.11 1.79 -12.95
C VAL A 275 2.64 1.59 -13.27
N THR A 276 1.89 2.61 -13.72
CA THR A 276 0.45 2.46 -13.97
C THR A 276 0.08 2.11 -15.40
N VAL A 277 0.76 2.68 -16.41
CA VAL A 277 0.40 2.53 -17.84
C VAL A 277 1.60 2.39 -18.77
N GLY A 278 2.82 2.63 -18.27
CA GLY A 278 4.06 2.52 -19.03
C GLY A 278 4.68 1.14 -18.96
N GLN A 279 5.97 1.04 -19.28
CA GLN A 279 6.62 -0.24 -19.54
C GLN A 279 6.59 -1.20 -18.34
N ALA A 280 6.80 -0.70 -17.12
CA ALA A 280 6.77 -1.54 -15.94
C ALA A 280 5.36 -2.07 -15.62
N SER A 281 4.31 -1.35 -16.03
CA SER A 281 2.92 -1.73 -15.76
C SER A 281 2.46 -3.00 -16.48
N HIS A 282 3.11 -3.40 -17.57
CA HIS A 282 2.66 -4.53 -18.41
C HIS A 282 2.71 -5.91 -17.73
N THR A 283 3.42 -6.03 -16.61
CA THR A 283 3.49 -7.29 -15.84
C THR A 283 3.44 -7.00 -14.35
N HIS A 284 2.90 -7.95 -13.56
CA HIS A 284 2.98 -7.83 -12.10
C HIS A 284 4.43 -7.66 -11.61
N ALA A 285 5.39 -8.35 -12.26
CA ALA A 285 6.80 -8.28 -11.89
C ALA A 285 7.43 -6.89 -12.12
N GLY A 286 7.09 -6.25 -13.24
CA GLY A 286 7.56 -4.89 -13.56
C GLY A 286 7.02 -3.88 -12.56
N PHE A 287 5.70 -3.90 -12.31
CA PHE A 287 5.06 -3.05 -11.30
C PHE A 287 5.72 -3.24 -9.93
N TRP A 288 5.80 -4.49 -9.48
CA TRP A 288 6.36 -4.89 -8.18
C TRP A 288 7.81 -4.42 -7.98
N ALA A 289 8.64 -4.47 -9.03
CA ALA A 289 10.03 -4.04 -8.97
C ALA A 289 10.17 -2.52 -8.83
N GLU A 290 9.40 -1.74 -9.61
CA GLU A 290 9.47 -0.28 -9.59
C GLU A 290 8.84 0.32 -8.31
N VAL A 291 7.73 -0.24 -7.80
CA VAL A 291 7.10 0.34 -6.59
C VAL A 291 7.94 0.14 -5.33
N GLN A 292 8.66 -0.97 -5.21
CA GLN A 292 9.56 -1.22 -4.06
C GLN A 292 10.91 -0.54 -4.20
N GLY A 293 11.43 -0.47 -5.43
CA GLY A 293 12.73 0.13 -5.75
C GLY A 293 13.70 -0.87 -6.39
N ARG A 294 14.43 -0.36 -7.39
CA ARG A 294 15.55 -1.04 -8.04
C ARG A 294 16.86 -0.48 -7.48
N TYR A 295 17.21 -0.90 -6.26
CA TYR A 295 18.35 -0.33 -5.54
C TYR A 295 19.70 -0.42 -6.25
N PRO A 296 20.04 -1.51 -6.97
CA PRO A 296 21.27 -1.56 -7.78
C PRO A 296 21.34 -0.48 -8.85
N ASP A 297 20.19 0.02 -9.32
CA ASP A 297 20.08 1.06 -10.34
C ASP A 297 19.99 2.47 -9.72
N GLY A 298 20.17 2.59 -8.40
CA GLY A 298 20.04 3.86 -7.69
C GLY A 298 18.61 4.40 -7.62
N PHE A 299 17.60 3.54 -7.85
CA PHE A 299 16.19 3.92 -7.87
C PHE A 299 15.46 3.43 -6.62
N LEU A 300 14.89 4.34 -5.83
CA LEU A 300 14.22 3.99 -4.57
C LEU A 300 12.82 3.39 -4.75
N GLY A 301 12.13 3.71 -5.84
CA GLY A 301 10.72 3.34 -5.97
C GLY A 301 9.81 4.10 -5.02
N LEU A 302 8.50 4.02 -5.26
CA LEU A 302 7.51 4.84 -4.57
C LEU A 302 7.38 4.51 -3.07
N HIS A 303 7.48 3.22 -2.71
CA HIS A 303 7.40 2.76 -1.32
C HIS A 303 8.57 3.28 -0.49
N THR A 304 9.81 2.99 -0.89
CA THR A 304 10.99 3.41 -0.11
C THR A 304 11.11 4.93 -0.09
N SER A 305 10.73 5.62 -1.16
CA SER A 305 10.68 7.09 -1.18
C SER A 305 9.73 7.67 -0.14
N GLY A 306 8.57 7.05 0.14
CA GLY A 306 7.69 7.57 1.18
C GLY A 306 8.30 7.49 2.58
N HIS A 307 8.90 6.35 2.92
CA HIS A 307 9.64 6.16 4.18
C HIS A 307 10.78 7.17 4.34
N TYR A 308 11.56 7.39 3.28
CA TYR A 308 12.73 8.29 3.35
C TYR A 308 12.38 9.77 3.18
N THR A 309 11.19 10.12 2.70
CA THR A 309 10.67 11.50 2.79
C THR A 309 10.42 11.90 4.24
N MET A 310 9.94 10.96 5.08
CA MET A 310 9.70 11.20 6.50
C MET A 310 11.00 11.29 7.31
N GLY A 311 12.03 10.54 6.89
CA GLY A 311 13.33 10.52 7.56
C GLY A 311 13.25 9.94 8.98
N GLY A 312 14.27 10.17 9.81
CA GLY A 312 14.26 9.76 11.21
C GLY A 312 13.98 8.27 11.43
N ASP A 313 13.07 7.96 12.36
CA ASP A 313 12.69 6.59 12.70
C ASP A 313 11.93 5.86 11.57
N ALA A 314 11.34 6.58 10.60
CA ALA A 314 10.68 5.98 9.43
C ALA A 314 11.69 5.34 8.45
N THR A 315 12.98 5.65 8.56
CA THR A 315 14.04 5.00 7.76
C THR A 315 14.36 3.59 8.22
N ASP A 316 13.85 3.15 9.38
CA ASP A 316 14.01 1.79 9.87
C ASP A 316 12.99 0.85 9.22
N LEU A 317 13.48 -0.06 8.38
CA LEU A 317 12.64 -1.03 7.66
C LEU A 317 11.73 -1.84 8.59
N TYR A 318 12.15 -2.11 9.82
CA TYR A 318 11.41 -2.97 10.74
C TYR A 318 10.36 -2.19 11.52
N SER A 319 10.76 -1.04 12.05
CA SER A 319 9.97 -0.30 13.04
C SER A 319 9.40 1.01 12.50
N SER A 320 9.33 1.20 11.18
CA SER A 320 8.75 2.39 10.52
C SER A 320 7.28 2.62 10.88
N VAL A 321 6.55 1.56 11.27
CA VAL A 321 5.16 1.64 11.76
C VAL A 321 5.01 2.53 12.98
N ASN A 322 6.08 2.77 13.75
CA ASN A 322 6.05 3.73 14.86
C ASN A 322 5.63 5.15 14.39
N ASP A 323 5.89 5.50 13.12
CA ASP A 323 5.45 6.77 12.56
C ASP A 323 3.97 6.71 12.15
N PRO A 324 3.10 7.59 12.69
CA PRO A 324 1.66 7.57 12.36
C PRO A 324 1.36 7.87 10.88
N ALA A 325 2.30 8.47 10.14
CA ALA A 325 2.17 8.68 8.70
C ALA A 325 2.44 7.41 7.88
N PHE A 326 2.95 6.32 8.47
CA PHE A 326 3.08 4.98 7.85
C PHE A 326 1.77 4.55 7.20
N TRP A 327 0.65 4.70 7.92
CA TRP A 327 -0.66 4.24 7.47
C TRP A 327 -1.17 5.01 6.27
N LEU A 328 -0.94 6.32 6.23
CA LEU A 328 -1.30 7.17 5.10
C LEU A 328 -0.40 6.89 3.89
N HIS A 329 0.89 6.65 4.13
CA HIS A 329 1.84 6.23 3.08
C HIS A 329 1.43 4.90 2.45
N HIS A 330 1.19 3.86 3.24
CA HIS A 330 0.80 2.55 2.72
C HIS A 330 -0.61 2.53 2.12
N ALA A 331 -1.53 3.38 2.58
CA ALA A 331 -2.81 3.57 1.91
C ALA A 331 -2.64 4.21 0.50
N MET A 332 -1.63 5.05 0.28
CA MET A 332 -1.30 5.59 -1.05
C MET A 332 -0.58 4.56 -1.93
N LEU A 333 0.27 3.71 -1.34
CA LEU A 333 0.83 2.57 -2.07
C LEU A 333 -0.26 1.62 -2.55
N ASP A 334 -1.21 1.32 -1.67
CA ASP A 334 -2.37 0.52 -2.02
C ASP A 334 -3.28 1.19 -3.05
N HIS A 335 -3.39 2.53 -3.03
CA HIS A 335 -4.09 3.29 -4.06
C HIS A 335 -3.44 3.12 -5.44
N VAL A 336 -2.11 3.25 -5.55
CA VAL A 336 -1.39 3.03 -6.81
C VAL A 336 -1.52 1.58 -7.28
N TYR A 337 -1.47 0.61 -6.36
CA TYR A 337 -1.72 -0.79 -6.68
C TYR A 337 -3.15 -1.04 -7.16
N TRP A 338 -4.15 -0.44 -6.52
CA TRP A 338 -5.56 -0.51 -6.93
C TRP A 338 -5.77 0.08 -8.33
N ILE A 339 -5.16 1.23 -8.66
CA ILE A 339 -5.18 1.80 -10.02
C ILE A 339 -4.60 0.78 -11.00
N TRP A 340 -3.40 0.26 -10.71
CA TRP A 340 -2.74 -0.70 -11.60
C TRP A 340 -3.59 -1.96 -11.81
N GLN A 341 -4.18 -2.54 -10.76
CA GLN A 341 -5.01 -3.73 -10.88
C GLN A 341 -6.27 -3.49 -11.73
N ALA A 342 -6.90 -2.31 -11.59
CA ALA A 342 -8.07 -1.94 -12.38
C ALA A 342 -7.74 -1.80 -13.88
N LEU A 343 -6.55 -1.29 -14.20
CA LEU A 343 -6.10 -1.08 -15.58
C LEU A 343 -5.49 -2.35 -16.21
N HIS A 344 -5.00 -3.29 -15.39
CA HIS A 344 -4.30 -4.50 -15.84
C HIS A 344 -4.94 -5.80 -15.34
N PRO A 345 -6.23 -6.08 -15.63
CA PRO A 345 -6.97 -7.21 -15.06
C PRO A 345 -6.38 -8.59 -15.38
N LYS A 346 -5.60 -8.72 -16.47
CA LYS A 346 -4.91 -9.98 -16.84
C LYS A 346 -3.70 -10.28 -15.94
N GLU A 347 -3.14 -9.26 -15.29
CA GLU A 347 -2.01 -9.36 -14.37
C GLU A 347 -2.43 -9.22 -12.89
N ALA A 348 -3.60 -8.62 -12.63
CA ALA A 348 -4.07 -8.21 -11.30
C ALA A 348 -4.11 -9.34 -10.24
N ASN A 349 -4.25 -10.61 -10.66
CA ASN A 349 -4.32 -11.77 -9.78
C ASN A 349 -3.00 -12.56 -9.66
N LYS A 350 -1.90 -12.05 -10.23
CA LYS A 350 -0.59 -12.69 -10.17
C LYS A 350 0.20 -12.19 -8.96
N VAL A 351 1.24 -12.95 -8.62
CA VAL A 351 2.19 -12.65 -7.54
C VAL A 351 3.61 -12.83 -8.10
N THR A 352 4.53 -11.96 -7.69
CA THR A 352 5.95 -12.01 -8.07
C THR A 352 6.81 -12.00 -6.82
N GLY A 353 7.85 -12.82 -6.81
CA GLY A 353 8.82 -12.91 -5.71
C GLY A 353 8.74 -14.24 -4.97
N THR A 354 9.60 -14.39 -4.00
CA THR A 354 9.70 -15.57 -3.13
C THR A 354 9.15 -15.27 -1.75
N LEU A 355 9.45 -16.07 -0.74
CA LEU A 355 8.91 -15.91 0.62
C LEU A 355 9.80 -15.07 1.53
N THR A 356 11.05 -14.82 1.13
CA THR A 356 12.07 -14.13 1.94
C THR A 356 12.50 -12.83 1.29
N LEU A 357 12.91 -11.86 2.12
CA LEU A 357 13.40 -10.56 1.68
C LEU A 357 14.50 -10.73 0.63
N GLN A 358 14.23 -10.24 -0.59
CA GLN A 358 15.14 -10.34 -1.74
C GLN A 358 15.63 -11.77 -2.02
N ASN A 359 14.81 -12.78 -1.68
CA ASN A 359 15.14 -14.19 -1.79
C ASN A 359 16.38 -14.60 -0.98
N LYS A 360 16.57 -14.01 0.22
CA LYS A 360 17.70 -14.31 1.12
C LYS A 360 17.19 -14.74 2.51
N PRO A 361 17.39 -16.01 2.92
CA PRO A 361 17.91 -17.12 2.12
C PRO A 361 16.94 -17.50 0.98
N PRO A 362 17.39 -18.24 -0.07
CA PRO A 362 16.53 -18.63 -1.17
C PRO A 362 15.33 -19.49 -0.72
N THR A 363 14.16 -19.19 -1.28
CA THR A 363 12.92 -19.95 -1.08
C THR A 363 12.18 -20.17 -2.40
N ARG A 364 11.13 -20.99 -2.38
CA ARG A 364 10.23 -21.14 -3.53
C ARG A 364 9.51 -19.82 -3.84
N ASN A 365 8.98 -19.72 -5.06
CA ASN A 365 8.08 -18.62 -5.41
C ASN A 365 6.84 -18.62 -4.51
N ALA A 366 6.39 -17.42 -4.16
CA ALA A 366 5.12 -17.24 -3.47
C ALA A 366 3.95 -17.62 -4.38
N THR A 367 2.87 -18.09 -3.77
CA THR A 367 1.61 -18.42 -4.46
C THR A 367 0.47 -17.61 -3.87
N ILE A 368 -0.67 -17.53 -4.56
CA ILE A 368 -1.86 -16.85 -4.01
C ILE A 368 -2.46 -17.54 -2.77
N ASP A 369 -1.94 -18.71 -2.40
CA ASP A 369 -2.33 -19.46 -1.21
C ASP A 369 -1.46 -19.18 0.02
N GLU A 370 -0.44 -18.31 -0.07
CA GLU A 370 0.35 -17.95 1.11
C GLU A 370 -0.53 -17.32 2.19
N PRO A 371 -0.33 -17.70 3.46
CA PRO A 371 -1.04 -17.10 4.58
C PRO A 371 -0.53 -15.67 4.84
N LEU A 372 -1.46 -14.79 5.17
CA LEU A 372 -1.25 -13.43 5.65
C LEU A 372 -1.65 -13.41 7.13
N ASP A 373 -0.65 -13.58 8.00
CA ASP A 373 -0.85 -13.60 9.44
C ASP A 373 -0.73 -12.17 10.01
N MET A 374 -1.75 -11.73 10.74
CA MET A 374 -1.80 -10.43 11.38
C MET A 374 -1.62 -10.52 12.90
N GLY A 375 -1.27 -11.69 13.44
CA GLY A 375 -1.12 -11.93 14.87
C GLY A 375 -2.40 -11.54 15.63
N VAL A 376 -2.26 -10.72 16.67
CA VAL A 376 -3.41 -10.24 17.46
C VAL A 376 -4.22 -9.13 16.78
N ASN A 377 -3.84 -8.71 15.57
CA ASN A 377 -4.50 -7.60 14.85
C ASN A 377 -5.58 -8.07 13.87
N GLY A 378 -5.65 -9.37 13.56
CA GLY A 378 -6.64 -9.91 12.64
C GLY A 378 -6.50 -11.41 12.44
N ASN A 379 -7.46 -12.01 11.74
CA ASN A 379 -7.41 -13.43 11.40
C ASN A 379 -6.33 -13.70 10.34
N THR A 380 -5.84 -14.94 10.27
CA THR A 380 -5.01 -15.34 9.13
C THR A 380 -5.88 -15.54 7.89
N LEU A 381 -5.61 -14.75 6.84
CA LEU A 381 -6.23 -14.89 5.52
C LEU A 381 -5.19 -15.34 4.49
N LYS A 382 -5.55 -15.46 3.21
CA LYS A 382 -4.60 -15.77 2.14
C LYS A 382 -4.41 -14.58 1.21
N ILE A 383 -3.30 -14.59 0.45
CA ILE A 383 -3.05 -13.60 -0.61
C ILE A 383 -4.27 -13.44 -1.52
N ARG A 384 -4.88 -14.55 -1.96
CA ARG A 384 -6.05 -14.52 -2.86
C ARG A 384 -7.24 -13.73 -2.32
N ASP A 385 -7.38 -13.62 -1.00
CA ASP A 385 -8.49 -12.90 -0.37
C ASP A 385 -8.25 -11.38 -0.41
N MET A 386 -7.01 -10.94 -0.66
CA MET A 386 -6.58 -9.53 -0.67
C MET A 386 -6.32 -8.96 -2.07
N LEU A 387 -6.48 -9.75 -3.13
CA LEU A 387 -6.20 -9.30 -4.49
C LEU A 387 -7.26 -8.32 -5.01
N ASP A 388 -8.52 -8.42 -4.58
CA ASP A 388 -9.61 -7.57 -5.08
C ASP A 388 -10.29 -6.83 -3.91
N THR A 389 -10.28 -5.49 -3.96
CA THR A 389 -10.87 -4.63 -2.92
C THR A 389 -12.40 -4.56 -2.96
N LEU A 390 -13.04 -5.17 -3.97
CA LEU A 390 -14.49 -5.16 -4.19
C LEU A 390 -15.17 -6.53 -4.12
N THR A 391 -14.41 -7.63 -4.23
CA THR A 391 -15.03 -8.97 -4.33
C THR A 391 -14.48 -10.01 -3.34
N GLY A 392 -13.37 -9.74 -2.66
CA GLY A 392 -12.84 -10.59 -1.61
C GLY A 392 -13.27 -10.10 -0.24
N ALA A 393 -14.25 -10.75 0.40
CA ALA A 393 -14.45 -10.53 1.84
C ALA A 393 -13.11 -10.79 2.56
N PRO A 394 -12.65 -9.88 3.43
CA PRO A 394 -13.41 -8.82 4.09
C PRO A 394 -13.32 -7.43 3.43
N LEU A 395 -12.63 -7.28 2.31
CA LEU A 395 -12.41 -5.98 1.67
C LEU A 395 -13.68 -5.47 0.98
N CYS A 396 -13.93 -4.17 1.14
CA CYS A 396 -14.96 -3.46 0.39
C CYS A 396 -14.70 -1.94 0.34
N TYR A 397 -13.74 -1.53 -0.50
CA TYR A 397 -13.39 -0.11 -0.63
C TYR A 397 -12.85 0.27 -2.03
N ILE A 398 -12.88 1.57 -2.32
CA ILE A 398 -12.27 2.24 -3.47
C ILE A 398 -11.54 3.52 -3.01
N TYR A 399 -10.83 4.16 -3.94
CA TYR A 399 -10.13 5.43 -3.72
C TYR A 399 -10.77 6.61 -4.47
N ALA A 400 -10.70 7.82 -3.90
CA ALA A 400 -11.28 9.04 -4.48
C ALA A 400 -10.46 10.32 -4.25
#